data_AF-A0A845YSE8-F1
#
_entry.id   AF-A0A845YSE8-F1
#
_cell.length_a   1.000
_cell.length_b   1.000
_cell.length_c   1.000
_cell.angle_alpha   90.00
_cell.angle_beta   90.00
_cell.angle_gamma   90.00
#
_symmetry.space_group_name_H-M   'P 1'
#
loop_
_entity.id
_entity.type
_entity.pdbx_description
1 polymer ?
#
loop_
_entity_poly.entity_id
_entity_poly.type
_entity_poly.pdbx_seq_one_letter_code
_entity_poly.pdbx_strand_id
1 'polypeptide(L)'
;MPIHRLHRSSMRLLNLKPFSNPHQPIGWATTASSMFHRWQPHVRVQAGDQVAYVEVKTLTHSQIENMPKRSDLWSKLCQGIGDVLDGEWRRRLRNVWLSADQQSLRRVVAIALITALVLWTTGAGLLYLNISEISLTKAIVLGAILILGGYGDVFGGFEDSGAQGWVLIVCLLIAITSLLMVIGVLGLLADQLISSRFEFLKRRPKVPKENHVIVVGLGRVGKRVTRILQNLRQPLVAITHHLDDPALRSQIPLLEGPMLQQLQAANLNHARSVIAVTDDPVLNLEVALIAAEALEERKHPFTPVIRTLSQLFSDNIKAFLPQARSFSVYALSAEAFAGAAFGENILGLFRLNHQTILITEYSIEYGDTLNGKPLAEISYGYGVVPILLRQYQPNSQYQDYPMPSDDLRVHVGDRLYVLSSINGLRRIERGEMTPPRQWLLEVDAPLSPNMLSEAGNLLAKLANVQLDQCHRLMKTLPNMLQLALYDYQAYRLMQELKRVVPIRLSPLR
;
A
#
# COMPACT_ATOMS: atom_id res chain seq x y z
N MET A 1 32.42 -6.38 -2.48
CA MET A 1 31.80 -7.27 -1.45
C MET A 1 31.17 -8.48 -2.14
N PRO A 2 31.27 -9.73 -1.60
CA PRO A 2 30.59 -10.89 -2.19
C PRO A 2 29.07 -10.69 -2.19
N ILE A 3 28.41 -11.02 -3.30
CA ILE A 3 27.00 -10.67 -3.51
C ILE A 3 26.04 -11.45 -2.61
N HIS A 4 26.35 -12.70 -2.25
CA HIS A 4 25.51 -13.48 -1.33
C HIS A 4 25.31 -12.79 0.03
N ARG A 5 26.24 -11.91 0.45
CA ARG A 5 26.10 -11.16 1.69
C ARG A 5 24.95 -10.15 1.66
N LEU A 6 24.34 -9.90 0.51
CA LEU A 6 23.15 -9.08 0.33
C LEU A 6 21.86 -9.92 0.31
N HIS A 7 21.96 -11.24 0.51
CA HIS A 7 20.85 -12.18 0.59
C HIS A 7 20.82 -12.81 1.99
N ARG A 8 20.02 -12.23 2.89
CA ARG A 8 19.90 -12.55 4.33
C ARG A 8 18.43 -12.61 4.78
N SER A 9 18.20 -12.99 6.04
CA SER A 9 16.86 -13.02 6.65
C SER A 9 16.14 -11.68 6.70
N SER A 10 16.84 -10.55 6.56
CA SER A 10 16.22 -9.22 6.51
C SER A 10 16.25 -8.58 5.12
N MET A 11 16.90 -9.22 4.14
CA MET A 11 17.22 -8.63 2.85
C MET A 11 17.28 -9.69 1.76
N ARG A 12 16.43 -9.58 0.74
CA ARG A 12 16.41 -10.48 -0.41
C ARG A 12 16.96 -9.79 -1.65
N LEU A 13 18.05 -10.33 -2.17
CA LEU A 13 18.58 -9.89 -3.44
C LEU A 13 17.63 -10.34 -4.58
N LEU A 14 17.27 -9.41 -5.47
CA LEU A 14 16.40 -9.65 -6.61
C LEU A 14 17.18 -9.77 -7.93
N ASN A 15 18.17 -8.90 -8.14
CA ASN A 15 18.91 -8.84 -9.40
C ASN A 15 20.28 -8.16 -9.23
N LEU A 16 21.26 -8.59 -10.00
CA LEU A 16 22.52 -7.90 -10.24
C LEU A 16 22.64 -7.61 -11.74
N LYS A 17 22.82 -6.33 -12.09
CA LYS A 17 23.16 -5.91 -13.44
C LYS A 17 24.56 -5.28 -13.42
N PRO A 18 25.56 -5.90 -14.06
CA PRO A 18 26.93 -5.39 -14.06
C PRO A 18 27.07 -4.11 -14.88
N PHE A 19 28.03 -3.26 -14.53
CA PHE A 19 28.34 -2.03 -15.29
C PHE A 19 29.10 -2.30 -16.60
N SER A 20 30.06 -3.23 -16.56
CA SER A 20 30.88 -3.65 -17.71
C SER A 20 30.69 -5.14 -17.96
N ASN A 21 30.90 -5.57 -19.22
CA ASN A 21 30.80 -6.99 -19.57
C ASN A 21 31.67 -7.78 -18.59
N PRO A 22 31.09 -8.67 -17.79
CA PRO A 22 31.69 -8.99 -16.51
C PRO A 22 32.97 -9.82 -16.72
N HIS A 23 34.05 -9.44 -16.05
CA HIS A 23 35.25 -10.28 -15.94
C HIS A 23 34.99 -11.62 -15.22
N GLN A 24 33.77 -11.81 -14.67
CA GLN A 24 33.30 -13.02 -14.01
C GLN A 24 32.02 -13.50 -14.73
N PRO A 25 31.80 -14.82 -14.91
CA PRO A 25 30.63 -15.31 -15.61
C PRO A 25 29.35 -14.93 -14.85
N ILE A 26 28.58 -13.97 -15.37
CA ILE A 26 27.22 -13.64 -14.88
C ILE A 26 26.24 -14.48 -15.71
N GLY A 27 25.70 -15.51 -15.08
CA GLY A 27 24.74 -16.42 -15.70
C GLY A 27 25.26 -17.85 -15.81
N TRP A 28 24.76 -18.70 -14.92
CA TRP A 28 24.46 -20.13 -15.08
C TRP A 28 23.71 -20.65 -13.84
N ALA A 29 23.10 -19.75 -13.05
CA ALA A 29 22.24 -20.20 -11.96
C ALA A 29 21.02 -20.89 -12.58
N THR A 30 20.73 -22.08 -12.08
CA THR A 30 19.63 -22.95 -12.43
C THR A 30 18.36 -22.26 -11.96
N THR A 31 17.88 -21.31 -12.75
CA THR A 31 16.65 -20.59 -12.47
C THR A 31 15.81 -20.49 -13.72
N ALA A 32 14.52 -20.63 -13.47
CA ALA A 32 13.45 -20.37 -14.40
C ALA A 32 13.32 -18.92 -14.86
N SER A 33 13.84 -17.98 -14.07
CA SER A 33 13.65 -16.56 -14.29
C SER A 33 14.71 -15.97 -15.21
N SER A 34 14.29 -15.17 -16.20
CA SER A 34 15.21 -14.30 -16.93
C SER A 34 15.60 -13.05 -16.15
N MET A 35 15.08 -12.87 -14.93
CA MET A 35 15.21 -11.65 -14.12
C MET A 35 15.76 -11.90 -12.73
N PHE A 36 15.15 -12.83 -12.00
CA PHE A 36 15.53 -13.15 -10.64
C PHE A 36 16.64 -14.19 -10.61
N HIS A 37 17.41 -14.22 -9.52
CA HIS A 37 18.41 -15.23 -9.23
C HIS A 37 19.53 -15.38 -10.28
N ARG A 38 19.76 -14.37 -11.13
CA ARG A 38 20.80 -14.37 -12.19
C ARG A 38 22.19 -13.97 -11.70
N TRP A 39 22.65 -14.53 -10.60
CA TRP A 39 24.00 -14.31 -10.06
C TRP A 39 24.53 -15.59 -9.43
N GLN A 40 25.86 -15.72 -9.37
CA GLN A 40 26.48 -16.73 -8.53
C GLN A 40 26.85 -16.14 -7.16
N PRO A 41 26.76 -16.92 -6.08
CA PRO A 41 27.06 -16.46 -4.72
C PRO A 41 28.47 -15.87 -4.51
N HIS A 42 29.43 -16.31 -5.32
CA HIS A 42 30.84 -15.92 -5.23
C HIS A 42 31.17 -14.61 -5.97
N VAL A 43 30.26 -14.13 -6.83
CA VAL A 43 30.46 -12.89 -7.59
C VAL A 43 30.61 -11.72 -6.62
N ARG A 44 31.58 -10.83 -6.88
CA ARG A 44 31.80 -9.64 -6.05
C ARG A 44 31.20 -8.43 -6.76
N VAL A 45 30.38 -7.66 -6.02
CA VAL A 45 29.83 -6.38 -6.49
C VAL A 45 30.98 -5.37 -6.67
N GLN A 46 31.00 -4.73 -7.83
CA GLN A 46 31.97 -3.72 -8.26
C GLN A 46 31.34 -2.32 -8.33
N ALA A 47 32.18 -1.29 -8.37
CA ALA A 47 31.71 0.08 -8.55
C ALA A 47 31.04 0.25 -9.92
N GLY A 48 29.84 0.83 -9.92
CA GLY A 48 29.00 0.98 -11.12
C GLY A 48 27.93 -0.10 -11.28
N ASP A 49 28.05 -1.24 -10.60
CA ASP A 49 27.04 -2.30 -10.67
C ASP A 49 25.69 -1.82 -10.12
N GLN A 50 24.61 -2.22 -10.78
CA GLN A 50 23.26 -1.98 -10.32
C GLN A 50 22.76 -3.21 -9.56
N VAL A 51 22.49 -3.01 -8.26
CA VAL A 51 21.98 -4.06 -7.38
C VAL A 51 20.54 -3.73 -7.01
N ALA A 52 19.63 -4.69 -7.22
CA ALA A 52 18.25 -4.58 -6.78
C ALA A 52 17.97 -5.59 -5.68
N TYR A 53 17.45 -5.12 -4.54
CA TYR A 53 17.11 -5.96 -3.40
C TYR A 53 15.84 -5.43 -2.72
N VAL A 54 15.23 -6.29 -1.90
CA VAL A 54 14.10 -5.95 -1.02
C VAL A 54 14.56 -6.14 0.40
N GLU A 55 14.24 -5.21 1.28
CA GLU A 55 14.55 -5.31 2.71
C GLU A 55 13.28 -5.20 3.54
N VAL A 56 13.27 -5.89 4.68
CA VAL A 56 12.20 -5.76 5.66
C VAL A 56 12.50 -4.55 6.51
N LYS A 57 11.75 -3.47 6.28
CA LYS A 57 11.79 -2.28 7.14
C LYS A 57 10.74 -2.42 8.22
N THR A 58 11.16 -2.50 9.48
CA THR A 58 10.23 -2.40 10.61
C THR A 58 9.63 -1.00 10.61
N LEU A 59 8.39 -0.87 10.15
CA LEU A 59 7.67 0.40 10.13
C LEU A 59 7.34 0.80 11.58
N THR A 60 7.57 2.07 11.93
CA THR A 60 7.10 2.63 13.21
C THR A 60 5.57 2.73 13.20
N HIS A 61 4.91 2.54 14.36
CA HIS A 61 3.45 2.62 14.50
C HIS A 61 2.83 3.89 13.85
N SER A 62 3.52 5.02 13.93
CA SER A 62 3.09 6.30 13.32
C SER A 62 3.06 6.30 11.78
N GLN A 63 3.82 5.42 11.12
CA GLN A 63 3.79 5.26 9.66
C GLN A 63 2.65 4.36 9.20
N ILE A 64 2.22 3.41 10.05
CA ILE A 64 1.12 2.48 9.79
C ILE A 64 -0.23 3.22 9.84
N GLU A 65 -0.42 4.13 10.80
CA GLU A 65 -1.64 4.95 10.90
C GLU A 65 -1.86 5.88 9.70
N ASN A 66 -0.76 6.35 9.09
CA ASN A 66 -0.80 7.25 7.94
C ASN A 66 -0.88 6.53 6.59
N MET A 67 -0.87 5.18 6.57
CA MET A 67 -1.12 4.46 5.32
C MET A 67 -2.61 4.51 4.97
N PRO A 68 -2.97 4.83 3.71
CA PRO A 68 -4.36 4.75 3.29
C PRO A 68 -4.82 3.30 3.44
N LYS A 69 -5.71 3.04 4.41
CA LYS A 69 -6.34 1.73 4.58
C LYS A 69 -6.99 1.37 3.25
N ARG A 70 -6.44 0.37 2.58
CA ARG A 70 -6.99 -0.14 1.31
C ARG A 70 -8.33 -0.76 1.66
N SER A 71 -9.42 -0.09 1.29
CA SER A 71 -10.76 -0.59 1.55
C SER A 71 -10.99 -1.79 0.63
N ASP A 72 -11.09 -2.99 1.21
CA ASP A 72 -11.69 -4.13 0.54
C ASP A 72 -13.15 -3.81 0.22
N LEU A 73 -13.39 -3.40 -1.02
CA LEU A 73 -14.73 -3.14 -1.56
C LEU A 73 -15.52 -4.44 -1.74
N TRP A 74 -14.84 -5.57 -1.97
CA TRP A 74 -15.46 -6.87 -2.23
C TRP A 74 -15.96 -7.57 -0.95
N SER A 75 -15.28 -7.44 0.18
CA SER A 75 -15.76 -7.98 1.46
C SER A 75 -17.01 -7.25 1.98
N LYS A 76 -17.13 -5.94 1.72
CA LYS A 76 -18.32 -5.14 2.07
C LYS A 76 -19.54 -5.43 1.20
N LEU A 77 -19.34 -5.80 -0.06
CA LEU A 77 -20.43 -6.14 -0.98
C LEU A 77 -21.05 -7.50 -0.63
N CYS A 78 -20.24 -8.50 -0.28
CA CYS A 78 -20.74 -9.82 0.12
C CYS A 78 -21.40 -9.81 1.52
N GLN A 79 -20.93 -8.97 2.46
CA GLN A 79 -21.63 -8.75 3.74
C GLN A 79 -22.91 -7.91 3.58
N GLY A 80 -22.98 -7.04 2.57
CA GLY A 80 -24.15 -6.20 2.31
C GLY A 80 -25.38 -6.97 1.84
N ILE A 81 -25.20 -8.14 1.21
CA ILE A 81 -26.30 -8.97 0.67
C ILE A 81 -26.79 -9.98 1.72
N GLY A 82 -25.92 -10.47 2.61
CA GLY A 82 -26.32 -11.34 3.74
C GLY A 82 -27.13 -10.60 4.82
N ASP A 83 -26.75 -9.36 5.16
CA ASP A 83 -27.35 -8.61 6.27
C ASP A 83 -28.78 -8.05 5.99
N VAL A 84 -29.27 -8.18 4.75
CA VAL A 84 -30.65 -7.78 4.38
C VAL A 84 -31.65 -8.92 4.67
N LEU A 85 -31.18 -10.17 4.77
CA LEU A 85 -32.01 -11.34 5.04
C LEU A 85 -32.23 -11.59 6.54
N ASP A 86 -31.32 -11.16 7.42
CA ASP A 86 -31.32 -11.52 8.85
C ASP A 86 -31.87 -10.44 9.82
N GLY A 87 -32.56 -9.42 9.33
CA GLY A 87 -33.31 -8.49 10.22
C GLY A 87 -32.45 -7.58 11.10
N GLU A 88 -31.14 -7.50 10.88
CA GLU A 88 -30.21 -6.66 11.65
C GLU A 88 -30.26 -5.15 11.32
N TRP A 89 -31.19 -4.70 10.47
CA TRP A 89 -31.35 -3.28 10.11
C TRP A 89 -31.63 -2.38 11.33
N ARG A 90 -32.26 -2.91 12.38
CA ARG A 90 -32.46 -2.21 13.67
C ARG A 90 -31.15 -1.92 14.42
N ARG A 91 -30.11 -2.77 14.28
CA ARG A 91 -28.77 -2.50 14.84
C ARG A 91 -27.98 -1.50 14.00
N ARG A 92 -28.16 -1.50 12.67
CA ARG A 92 -27.56 -0.48 11.79
C ARG A 92 -28.12 0.92 12.03
N LEU A 93 -29.42 1.08 12.29
CA LEU A 93 -30.00 2.37 12.73
C LEU A 93 -29.34 2.91 14.01
N ARG A 94 -29.01 2.02 14.96
CA ARG A 94 -28.31 2.40 16.19
C ARG A 94 -26.82 2.74 15.96
N ASN A 95 -26.18 2.10 14.99
CA ASN A 95 -24.77 2.33 14.67
C ASN A 95 -24.53 3.52 13.73
N VAL A 96 -25.53 3.91 12.93
CA VAL A 96 -25.55 5.19 12.19
C VAL A 96 -25.48 6.37 13.18
N TRP A 97 -26.02 6.21 14.40
CA TRP A 97 -25.90 7.19 15.46
C TRP A 97 -24.44 7.39 15.94
N LEU A 98 -23.62 6.34 15.91
CA LEU A 98 -22.24 6.35 16.44
C LEU A 98 -21.13 6.52 15.39
N SER A 99 -21.45 6.57 14.09
CA SER A 99 -20.42 6.69 13.05
C SER A 99 -20.81 7.66 11.92
N ALA A 100 -20.47 8.95 12.05
CA ALA A 100 -20.38 9.89 10.92
C ALA A 100 -19.58 11.17 11.27
N ASP A 101 -18.29 11.15 10.92
CA ASP A 101 -17.27 12.18 11.11
C ASP A 101 -17.42 13.42 10.20
N GLN A 102 -18.58 13.63 9.57
CA GLN A 102 -18.84 14.77 8.67
C GLN A 102 -20.23 15.42 8.86
N GLN A 103 -21.01 15.04 9.88
CA GLN A 103 -22.36 15.57 10.15
C GLN A 103 -22.52 16.26 11.51
N SER A 104 -21.43 16.74 12.12
CA SER A 104 -21.45 17.37 13.46
C SER A 104 -22.46 18.52 13.56
N LEU A 105 -22.57 19.38 12.53
CA LEU A 105 -23.49 20.53 12.57
C LEU A 105 -24.96 20.09 12.56
N ARG A 106 -25.36 19.17 11.68
CA ARG A 106 -26.76 18.68 11.63
C ARG A 106 -27.17 17.99 12.92
N ARG A 107 -26.23 17.26 13.56
CA ARG A 107 -26.48 16.59 14.85
C ARG A 107 -26.60 17.57 16.01
N VAL A 108 -25.69 18.55 16.10
CA VAL A 108 -25.76 19.59 17.14
C VAL A 108 -27.05 20.39 17.00
N VAL A 109 -27.40 20.80 15.77
CA VAL A 109 -28.65 21.53 15.52
C VAL A 109 -29.87 20.65 15.82
N ALA A 110 -29.85 19.36 15.49
CA ALA A 110 -30.95 18.44 15.82
C ALA A 110 -31.10 18.21 17.33
N ILE A 111 -30.00 17.95 18.05
CA ILE A 111 -29.99 17.84 19.52
C ILE A 111 -30.54 19.13 20.12
N ALA A 112 -30.13 20.28 19.57
CA ALA A 112 -30.59 21.56 20.03
C ALA A 112 -32.11 21.78 19.77
N LEU A 113 -32.61 21.45 18.60
CA LEU A 113 -34.05 21.57 18.36
C LEU A 113 -34.86 20.63 19.28
N ILE A 114 -34.35 19.44 19.56
CA ILE A 114 -34.99 18.48 20.46
C ILE A 114 -34.97 18.98 21.91
N THR A 115 -33.83 19.45 22.42
CA THR A 115 -33.75 19.95 23.80
C THR A 115 -34.57 21.22 23.98
N ALA A 116 -34.63 22.11 22.98
CA ALA A 116 -35.52 23.26 23.00
C ALA A 116 -37.00 22.84 23.06
N LEU A 117 -37.40 21.83 22.27
CA LEU A 117 -38.78 21.30 22.28
C LEU A 117 -39.15 20.66 23.63
N VAL A 118 -38.23 19.91 24.24
CA VAL A 118 -38.43 19.30 25.57
C VAL A 118 -38.54 20.38 26.66
N LEU A 119 -37.66 21.38 26.64
CA LEU A 119 -37.75 22.51 27.57
C LEU A 119 -39.06 23.29 27.39
N TRP A 120 -39.54 23.42 26.15
CA TRP A 120 -40.78 24.16 25.83
C TRP A 120 -42.00 23.46 26.39
N THR A 121 -42.13 22.17 26.08
CA THR A 121 -43.24 21.33 26.52
C THR A 121 -43.25 21.18 28.03
N THR A 122 -42.08 21.03 28.65
CA THR A 122 -41.93 20.97 30.11
C THR A 122 -42.32 22.30 30.76
N GLY A 123 -41.84 23.43 30.23
CA GLY A 123 -42.18 24.77 30.73
C GLY A 123 -43.67 25.09 30.59
N ALA A 124 -44.26 24.86 29.41
CA ALA A 124 -45.68 25.08 29.17
C ALA A 124 -46.57 24.17 30.04
N GLY A 125 -46.20 22.90 30.20
CA GLY A 125 -46.92 21.96 31.06
C GLY A 125 -46.85 22.33 32.54
N LEU A 126 -45.67 22.72 33.02
CA LEU A 126 -45.46 23.10 34.42
C LEU A 126 -46.26 24.36 34.78
N LEU A 127 -46.32 25.34 33.87
CA LEU A 127 -47.12 26.55 34.02
C LEU A 127 -48.63 26.27 34.00
N TYR A 128 -49.09 25.39 33.10
CA TYR A 128 -50.51 25.01 33.02
C TYR A 128 -51.00 24.27 34.27
N LEU A 129 -50.17 23.40 34.85
CA LEU A 129 -50.56 22.58 36.00
C LEU A 129 -50.52 23.35 37.34
N ASN A 130 -49.71 24.39 37.46
CA ASN A 130 -49.49 25.08 38.74
C ASN A 130 -50.19 26.44 38.86
N ILE A 131 -50.72 26.99 37.77
CA ILE A 131 -51.38 28.30 37.78
C ILE A 131 -52.85 28.12 37.42
N SER A 132 -53.72 28.23 38.42
CA SER A 132 -55.13 27.82 38.39
C SER A 132 -56.02 28.61 37.42
N GLU A 133 -55.57 29.74 36.87
CA GLU A 133 -56.37 30.63 36.01
C GLU A 133 -55.76 30.87 34.60
N ILE A 134 -54.81 30.04 34.15
CA ILE A 134 -54.17 30.22 32.83
C ILE A 134 -54.85 29.37 31.75
N SER A 135 -55.17 30.00 30.60
CA SER A 135 -55.61 29.29 29.39
C SER A 135 -54.47 28.50 28.75
N LEU A 136 -54.78 27.35 28.12
CA LEU A 136 -53.79 26.51 27.44
C LEU A 136 -52.94 27.30 26.42
N THR A 137 -53.58 28.23 25.70
CA THR A 137 -52.91 29.11 24.74
C THR A 137 -51.88 30.04 25.40
N LYS A 138 -52.20 30.61 26.56
CA LYS A 138 -51.28 31.46 27.32
C LYS A 138 -50.10 30.67 27.86
N ALA A 139 -50.30 29.44 28.34
CA ALA A 139 -49.22 28.60 28.84
C ALA A 139 -48.19 28.23 27.74
N ILE A 140 -48.68 27.95 26.52
CA ILE A 140 -47.85 27.66 25.35
C ILE A 140 -47.02 28.89 24.94
N VAL A 141 -47.65 30.07 24.93
CA VAL A 141 -46.98 31.34 24.62
C VAL A 141 -45.92 31.67 25.68
N LEU A 142 -46.26 31.52 26.96
CA LEU A 142 -45.33 31.79 28.07
C LEU A 142 -44.15 30.82 28.08
N GLY A 143 -44.37 29.54 27.74
CA GLY A 143 -43.31 28.56 27.52
C GLY A 143 -42.36 28.94 26.39
N ALA A 144 -42.86 29.53 25.29
CA ALA A 144 -42.02 29.97 24.17
C ALA A 144 -41.16 31.18 24.56
N ILE A 145 -41.74 32.12 25.33
CA ILE A 145 -41.03 33.30 25.85
C ILE A 145 -39.85 32.89 26.76
N LEU A 146 -40.00 31.82 27.55
CA LEU A 146 -38.95 31.29 28.42
C LEU A 146 -37.72 30.78 27.65
N ILE A 147 -37.92 30.21 26.46
CA ILE A 147 -36.83 29.70 25.61
C ILE A 147 -36.16 30.84 24.83
N LEU A 148 -36.96 31.80 24.35
CA LEU A 148 -36.46 32.92 23.55
C LEU A 148 -35.72 33.97 24.39
N GLY A 149 -35.77 33.88 25.72
CA GLY A 149 -34.85 34.62 26.59
C GLY A 149 -35.22 36.08 26.84
N GLY A 150 -36.52 36.42 26.86
CA GLY A 150 -36.98 37.73 27.34
C GLY A 150 -37.84 38.51 26.35
N TYR A 151 -39.14 38.25 26.40
CA TYR A 151 -40.19 39.10 25.79
C TYR A 151 -41.43 39.20 26.70
N GLY A 152 -41.25 38.99 28.01
CA GLY A 152 -42.35 39.05 28.98
C GLY A 152 -43.09 40.38 28.92
N ASP A 153 -42.37 41.48 28.83
CA ASP A 153 -42.94 42.83 28.81
C ASP A 153 -43.76 43.13 27.54
N VAL A 154 -43.56 42.37 26.45
CA VAL A 154 -44.24 42.58 25.16
C VAL A 154 -45.45 41.67 24.98
N PHE A 155 -45.43 40.46 25.55
CA PHE A 155 -46.46 39.44 25.35
C PHE A 155 -47.25 39.10 26.63
N GLY A 156 -47.08 39.89 27.70
CA GLY A 156 -47.66 39.66 29.01
C GLY A 156 -46.79 38.70 29.81
N GLY A 157 -46.01 39.25 30.74
CA GLY A 157 -45.09 38.51 31.58
C GLY A 157 -45.81 37.78 32.72
N PHE A 158 -45.05 37.42 33.74
CA PHE A 158 -45.60 36.93 35.01
C PHE A 158 -46.18 38.11 35.83
N GLU A 159 -47.19 38.79 35.31
CA GLU A 159 -47.88 39.87 36.03
C GLU A 159 -48.83 39.24 37.06
N ASP A 160 -48.49 39.39 38.36
CA ASP A 160 -49.22 38.89 39.54
C ASP A 160 -49.81 37.47 39.44
N SER A 161 -49.12 36.59 38.72
CA SER A 161 -49.42 35.17 38.71
C SER A 161 -49.05 34.58 40.06
N GLY A 162 -50.03 34.14 40.86
CA GLY A 162 -49.89 33.47 42.16
C GLY A 162 -49.15 32.11 42.13
N ALA A 163 -48.08 32.03 41.35
CA ALA A 163 -47.23 30.87 41.16
C ALA A 163 -46.39 30.60 42.40
N GLN A 164 -46.29 29.33 42.78
CA GLN A 164 -45.48 28.87 43.91
C GLN A 164 -43.99 29.13 43.64
N GLY A 165 -43.22 29.56 44.66
CA GLY A 165 -41.84 30.00 44.47
C GLY A 165 -40.89 28.98 43.81
N TRP A 166 -41.16 27.68 43.94
CA TRP A 166 -40.35 26.63 43.28
C TRP A 166 -40.55 26.59 41.75
N VAL A 167 -41.74 26.95 41.25
CA VAL A 167 -42.06 27.03 39.81
C VAL A 167 -41.17 28.08 39.14
N LEU A 168 -41.01 29.23 39.79
CA LEU A 168 -40.16 30.33 39.31
C LEU A 168 -38.68 29.92 39.22
N ILE A 169 -38.18 29.13 40.19
CA ILE A 169 -36.82 28.61 40.17
C ILE A 169 -36.61 27.65 38.98
N VAL A 170 -37.59 26.77 38.68
CA VAL A 170 -37.51 25.87 37.53
C VAL A 170 -37.58 26.65 36.22
N CYS A 171 -38.45 27.65 36.10
CA CYS A 171 -38.51 28.53 34.94
C CYS A 171 -37.18 29.28 34.71
N LEU A 172 -36.53 29.74 35.77
CA LEU A 172 -35.21 30.38 35.69
C LEU A 172 -34.13 29.42 35.18
N LEU A 173 -34.11 28.17 35.64
CA LEU A 173 -33.18 27.14 35.15
C LEU A 173 -33.42 26.81 33.67
N ILE A 174 -34.69 26.74 33.24
CA ILE A 174 -35.06 26.55 31.83
C ILE A 174 -34.54 27.72 30.97
N ALA A 175 -34.70 28.96 31.44
CA ALA A 175 -34.21 30.13 30.71
C ALA A 175 -32.68 30.15 30.58
N ILE A 176 -31.95 29.87 31.67
CA ILE A 176 -30.47 29.83 31.67
C ILE A 176 -29.95 28.72 30.75
N THR A 177 -30.54 27.52 30.82
CA THR A 177 -30.14 26.39 29.97
C THR A 177 -30.41 26.67 28.49
N SER A 178 -31.54 27.31 28.17
CA SER A 178 -31.85 27.71 26.80
C SER A 178 -30.88 28.76 26.27
N LEU A 179 -30.52 29.76 27.08
CA LEU A 179 -29.58 30.82 26.68
C LEU A 179 -28.18 30.27 26.39
N LEU A 180 -27.62 29.45 27.29
CA LEU A 180 -26.31 28.81 27.11
C LEU A 180 -26.25 27.98 25.83
N MET A 181 -27.36 27.33 25.52
CA MET A 181 -27.48 26.48 24.37
C MET A 181 -27.57 27.26 23.06
N VAL A 182 -28.30 28.38 23.02
CA VAL A 182 -28.31 29.30 21.87
C VAL A 182 -26.90 29.85 21.61
N ILE A 183 -26.20 30.28 22.66
CA ILE A 183 -24.80 30.76 22.56
C ILE A 183 -23.88 29.65 22.02
N GLY A 184 -24.02 28.42 22.50
CA GLY A 184 -23.22 27.28 22.04
C GLY A 184 -23.44 26.95 20.57
N VAL A 185 -24.69 26.96 20.10
CA VAL A 185 -25.02 26.75 18.67
C VAL A 185 -24.43 27.87 17.81
N LEU A 186 -24.57 29.14 18.22
CA LEU A 186 -24.00 30.28 17.51
C LEU A 186 -22.46 30.22 17.46
N GLY A 187 -21.81 29.82 18.55
CA GLY A 187 -20.36 29.64 18.60
C GLY A 187 -19.85 28.57 17.64
N LEU A 188 -20.54 27.43 17.56
CA LEU A 188 -20.21 26.35 16.63
C LEU A 188 -20.43 26.75 15.16
N LEU A 189 -21.47 27.54 14.88
CA LEU A 189 -21.69 28.11 13.56
C LEU A 189 -20.58 29.10 13.17
N ALA A 190 -20.15 29.95 14.10
CA ALA A 190 -19.07 30.89 13.90
C ALA A 190 -17.74 30.17 13.60
N ASP A 191 -17.37 29.16 14.38
CA ASP A 191 -16.14 28.37 14.18
C ASP A 191 -16.09 27.70 12.80
N GLN A 192 -17.23 27.23 12.27
CA GLN A 192 -17.30 26.64 10.93
C GLN A 192 -17.21 27.68 9.80
N LEU A 193 -17.87 28.83 9.96
CA LEU A 193 -17.77 29.94 9.00
C LEU A 193 -16.34 30.50 8.94
N ILE A 194 -15.67 30.55 10.09
CA ILE A 194 -14.27 30.98 10.23
C ILE A 194 -13.35 29.94 9.58
N SER A 195 -13.37 28.68 10.03
CA SER A 195 -12.46 27.62 9.53
C SER A 195 -12.55 27.38 8.02
N SER A 196 -13.75 27.44 7.43
CA SER A 196 -13.92 27.31 5.97
C SER A 196 -13.31 28.46 5.18
N ARG A 197 -13.28 29.68 5.71
CA ARG A 197 -12.65 30.85 5.07
C ARG A 197 -11.12 30.84 5.18
N PHE A 198 -10.57 30.26 6.24
CA PHE A 198 -9.11 30.20 6.44
C PHE A 198 -8.40 29.14 5.59
N GLU A 199 -9.06 28.07 5.14
CA GLU A 199 -8.44 27.14 4.19
C GLU A 199 -8.12 27.78 2.83
N PHE A 200 -8.93 28.74 2.37
CA PHE A 200 -8.68 29.49 1.14
C PHE A 200 -7.54 30.50 1.26
N LEU A 201 -7.20 30.93 2.48
CA LEU A 201 -6.15 31.92 2.75
C LEU A 201 -4.75 31.32 2.83
N LYS A 202 -4.60 29.98 2.82
CA LYS A 202 -3.30 29.33 2.67
C LYS A 202 -2.71 29.73 1.31
N ARG A 203 -1.71 30.62 1.33
CA ARG A 203 -0.98 31.07 0.15
C ARG A 203 -0.56 29.86 -0.68
N ARG A 204 -0.90 29.88 -1.98
CA ARG A 204 -0.48 28.84 -2.93
C ARG A 204 1.03 28.62 -2.81
N PRO A 205 1.50 27.36 -2.70
CA PRO A 205 2.92 27.09 -2.67
C PRO A 205 3.56 27.61 -3.97
N LYS A 206 4.69 28.31 -3.86
CA LYS A 206 5.38 28.88 -5.02
C LYS A 206 5.91 27.78 -5.93
N VAL A 207 5.95 28.04 -7.23
CA VAL A 207 6.58 27.14 -8.21
C VAL A 207 8.07 26.98 -7.84
N PRO A 208 8.58 25.74 -7.67
CA PRO A 208 9.98 25.50 -7.39
C PRO A 208 10.86 25.98 -8.54
N LYS A 209 12.07 26.44 -8.22
CA LYS A 209 13.01 26.97 -9.22
C LYS A 209 13.85 25.87 -9.88
N GLU A 210 14.21 24.83 -9.14
CA GLU A 210 15.10 23.76 -9.59
C GLU A 210 14.84 22.43 -8.87
N ASN A 211 15.38 21.33 -9.41
CA ASN A 211 15.37 20.00 -8.81
C ASN A 211 13.98 19.45 -8.44
N HIS A 212 12.95 19.93 -9.13
CA HIS A 212 11.55 19.53 -8.95
C HIS A 212 11.04 18.66 -10.11
N VAL A 213 9.92 17.99 -9.88
CA VAL A 213 9.23 17.19 -10.89
C VAL A 213 8.03 17.96 -11.43
N ILE A 214 7.91 18.06 -12.75
CA ILE A 214 6.74 18.66 -13.40
C ILE A 214 5.75 17.53 -13.71
N VAL A 215 4.50 17.64 -13.24
CA VAL A 215 3.43 16.69 -13.55
C VAL A 215 2.43 17.37 -14.49
N VAL A 216 2.34 16.89 -15.74
CA VAL A 216 1.43 17.42 -16.75
C VAL A 216 0.19 16.54 -16.85
N GLY A 217 -0.96 17.16 -16.55
CA GLY A 217 -2.26 16.51 -16.47
C GLY A 217 -2.61 16.07 -15.06
N LEU A 218 -3.72 16.58 -14.51
CA LEU A 218 -4.27 16.19 -13.20
C LEU A 218 -5.55 15.36 -13.32
N GLY A 219 -5.56 14.42 -14.29
CA GLY A 219 -6.55 13.35 -14.34
C GLY A 219 -6.37 12.33 -13.21
N ARG A 220 -7.04 11.18 -13.31
CA ARG A 220 -6.98 10.12 -12.26
C ARG A 220 -5.55 9.68 -11.95
N VAL A 221 -4.75 9.42 -13.01
CA VAL A 221 -3.34 9.00 -12.89
C VAL A 221 -2.49 10.14 -12.33
N GLY A 222 -2.60 11.35 -12.89
CA GLY A 222 -1.83 12.51 -12.45
C GLY A 222 -2.02 12.85 -10.98
N LYS A 223 -3.26 12.87 -10.47
CA LYS A 223 -3.53 13.07 -9.04
C LYS A 223 -2.86 12.02 -8.16
N ARG A 224 -2.84 10.75 -8.61
CA ARG A 224 -2.18 9.66 -7.87
C ARG A 224 -0.66 9.82 -7.88
N VAL A 225 -0.07 10.15 -9.03
CA VAL A 225 1.37 10.43 -9.17
C VAL A 225 1.78 11.58 -8.25
N THR A 226 1.05 12.69 -8.27
CA THR A 226 1.30 13.85 -7.41
C THR A 226 1.29 13.47 -5.93
N ARG A 227 0.30 12.68 -5.48
CA ARG A 227 0.23 12.21 -4.09
C ARG A 227 1.42 11.33 -3.71
N ILE A 228 1.86 10.43 -4.61
CA ILE A 228 3.04 9.60 -4.38
C ILE A 228 4.30 10.47 -4.25
N LEU A 229 4.47 11.47 -5.12
CA LEU A 229 5.59 12.41 -5.05
C LEU A 229 5.59 13.23 -3.75
N GLN A 230 4.43 13.70 -3.29
CA GLN A 230 4.30 14.37 -1.99
C GLN A 230 4.69 13.45 -0.82
N ASN A 231 4.23 12.20 -0.83
CA ASN A 231 4.58 11.21 0.19
C ASN A 231 6.10 10.92 0.20
N LEU A 232 6.74 10.96 -0.98
CA LEU A 232 8.19 10.85 -1.15
C LEU A 232 8.94 12.17 -0.89
N ARG A 233 8.23 13.22 -0.46
CA ARG A 233 8.75 14.58 -0.23
C ARG A 233 9.54 15.15 -1.41
N GLN A 234 9.13 14.79 -2.63
CA GLN A 234 9.74 15.32 -3.85
C GLN A 234 9.13 16.69 -4.17
N PRO A 235 9.94 17.74 -4.39
CA PRO A 235 9.45 19.02 -4.89
C PRO A 235 8.76 18.81 -6.23
N LEU A 236 7.56 19.38 -6.41
CA LEU A 236 6.80 19.22 -7.64
C LEU A 236 6.02 20.49 -8.01
N VAL A 237 5.67 20.59 -9.29
CA VAL A 237 4.65 21.53 -9.81
C VAL A 237 3.73 20.75 -10.73
N ALA A 238 2.43 20.99 -10.62
CA ALA A 238 1.45 20.40 -11.52
C ALA A 238 1.01 21.41 -12.57
N ILE A 239 0.79 20.93 -13.79
CA ILE A 239 0.22 21.68 -14.90
C ILE A 239 -1.09 21.01 -15.30
N THR A 240 -2.17 21.76 -15.42
CA THR A 240 -3.46 21.24 -15.88
C THR A 240 -4.23 22.32 -16.64
N HIS A 241 -5.17 21.92 -17.49
CA HIS A 241 -6.04 22.88 -18.17
C HIS A 241 -7.02 23.51 -17.18
N HIS A 242 -7.64 22.68 -16.35
CA HIS A 242 -8.54 23.09 -15.28
C HIS A 242 -8.40 22.12 -14.09
N LEU A 243 -8.69 22.61 -12.88
CA LEU A 243 -8.71 21.79 -11.68
C LEU A 243 -10.01 22.02 -10.89
N ASP A 244 -10.84 20.99 -10.78
CA ASP A 244 -12.09 21.09 -10.01
C ASP A 244 -11.88 20.89 -8.51
N ASP A 245 -10.69 20.44 -8.08
CA ASP A 245 -10.39 19.99 -6.72
C ASP A 245 -9.76 21.10 -5.87
N PRO A 246 -10.51 21.74 -4.95
CA PRO A 246 -10.01 22.87 -4.17
C PRO A 246 -8.90 22.47 -3.19
N ALA A 247 -8.93 21.23 -2.70
CA ALA A 247 -7.98 20.72 -1.73
C ALA A 247 -6.59 20.55 -2.37
N LEU A 248 -6.53 20.02 -3.60
CA LEU A 248 -5.26 19.95 -4.34
C LEU A 248 -4.74 21.36 -4.67
N ARG A 249 -5.63 22.29 -5.04
CA ARG A 249 -5.25 23.66 -5.40
C ARG A 249 -4.49 24.41 -4.28
N SER A 250 -4.77 24.11 -3.01
CA SER A 250 -4.09 24.73 -1.86
C SER A 250 -2.83 23.99 -1.39
N GLN A 251 -2.65 22.73 -1.79
CA GLN A 251 -1.58 21.85 -1.27
C GLN A 251 -0.33 21.76 -2.17
N ILE A 252 -0.44 22.06 -3.46
CA ILE A 252 0.67 21.95 -4.42
C ILE A 252 0.83 23.21 -5.26
N PRO A 253 2.06 23.53 -5.74
CA PRO A 253 2.25 24.49 -6.81
C PRO A 253 1.50 24.02 -8.07
N LEU A 254 0.62 24.88 -8.60
CA LEU A 254 -0.26 24.57 -9.73
C LEU A 254 -0.21 25.69 -10.77
N LEU A 255 -0.05 25.31 -12.03
CA LEU A 255 -0.19 26.17 -13.20
C LEU A 255 -1.42 25.73 -14.00
N GLU A 256 -2.37 26.64 -14.16
CA GLU A 256 -3.61 26.41 -14.92
C GLU A 256 -3.52 27.12 -16.28
N GLY A 257 -3.88 26.44 -17.36
CA GLY A 257 -3.88 27.00 -18.71
C GLY A 257 -3.43 26.00 -19.79
N PRO A 258 -3.14 26.49 -21.02
CA PRO A 258 -2.62 25.66 -22.11
C PRO A 258 -1.32 24.96 -21.69
N MET A 259 -1.35 23.62 -21.60
CA MET A 259 -0.32 22.86 -20.87
C MET A 259 1.09 23.05 -21.43
N LEU A 260 1.23 23.11 -22.76
CA LEU A 260 2.53 23.31 -23.43
C LEU A 260 3.14 24.68 -23.10
N GLN A 261 2.31 25.74 -23.06
CA GLN A 261 2.77 27.11 -22.78
C GLN A 261 3.22 27.26 -21.32
N GLN A 262 2.65 26.48 -20.40
CA GLN A 262 2.99 26.51 -18.98
C GLN A 262 4.30 25.77 -18.64
N LEU A 263 4.88 25.01 -19.57
CA LEU A 263 6.14 24.28 -19.32
C LEU A 263 7.30 25.21 -18.96
N GLN A 264 7.40 26.37 -19.62
CA GLN A 264 8.43 27.36 -19.31
C GLN A 264 8.20 28.00 -17.93
N ALA A 265 6.95 28.38 -17.63
CA ALA A 265 6.56 28.90 -16.32
C ALA A 265 6.77 27.89 -15.18
N ALA A 266 6.75 26.59 -15.51
CA ALA A 266 7.06 25.50 -14.60
C ALA A 266 8.57 25.28 -14.40
N ASN A 267 9.43 26.14 -14.93
CA ASN A 267 10.90 26.03 -14.87
C ASN A 267 11.41 24.69 -15.44
N LEU A 268 10.88 24.25 -16.59
CA LEU A 268 11.27 22.99 -17.25
C LEU A 268 12.79 22.84 -17.37
N ASN A 269 13.52 23.91 -17.71
CA ASN A 269 14.98 23.94 -17.87
C ASN A 269 15.78 23.52 -16.63
N HIS A 270 15.19 23.64 -15.44
CA HIS A 270 15.83 23.29 -14.16
C HIS A 270 15.11 22.14 -13.43
N ALA A 271 14.05 21.60 -14.03
CA ALA A 271 13.33 20.46 -13.48
C ALA A 271 14.20 19.19 -13.56
N ARG A 272 14.02 18.31 -12.58
CA ARG A 272 14.67 17.00 -12.52
C ARG A 272 14.07 16.00 -13.52
N SER A 273 12.76 16.13 -13.77
CA SER A 273 12.01 15.26 -14.68
C SER A 273 10.65 15.89 -15.00
N VAL A 274 10.08 15.53 -16.14
CA VAL A 274 8.68 15.80 -16.49
C VAL A 274 7.91 14.47 -16.57
N ILE A 275 6.69 14.45 -16.05
CA ILE A 275 5.78 13.31 -16.09
C ILE A 275 4.51 13.76 -16.81
N ALA A 276 4.33 13.31 -18.06
CA ALA A 276 3.15 13.60 -18.86
C ALA A 276 2.16 12.43 -18.78
N VAL A 277 1.00 12.67 -18.17
CA VAL A 277 0.01 11.64 -17.83
C VAL A 277 -1.42 12.02 -18.23
N THR A 278 -1.56 12.89 -19.24
CA THR A 278 -2.85 13.26 -19.83
C THR A 278 -3.50 12.07 -20.51
N ASP A 279 -4.81 12.17 -20.76
CA ASP A 279 -5.55 11.14 -21.52
C ASP A 279 -5.28 11.23 -23.03
N ASP A 280 -4.72 12.35 -23.50
CA ASP A 280 -4.21 12.51 -24.86
C ASP A 280 -2.74 12.04 -24.96
N PRO A 281 -2.45 10.93 -25.67
CA PRO A 281 -1.09 10.42 -25.85
C PRO A 281 -0.22 11.29 -26.78
N VAL A 282 -0.82 12.07 -27.68
CA VAL A 282 -0.09 12.97 -28.58
C VAL A 282 0.47 14.13 -27.77
N LEU A 283 -0.38 14.76 -26.94
CA LEU A 283 0.05 15.80 -26.00
C LEU A 283 1.17 15.32 -25.07
N ASN A 284 1.08 14.08 -24.56
CA ASN A 284 2.14 13.50 -23.73
C ASN A 284 3.48 13.38 -24.48
N LEU A 285 3.45 13.04 -25.78
CA LEU A 285 4.63 12.98 -26.62
C LEU A 285 5.20 14.37 -26.90
N GLU A 286 4.36 15.35 -27.23
CA GLU A 286 4.77 16.75 -27.44
C GLU A 286 5.48 17.32 -26.21
N VAL A 287 4.92 17.08 -25.01
CA VAL A 287 5.56 17.46 -23.74
C VAL A 287 6.95 16.83 -23.61
N ALA A 288 7.09 15.55 -23.98
CA ALA A 288 8.38 14.87 -23.90
C ALA A 288 9.39 15.35 -24.94
N LEU A 289 8.95 15.71 -26.15
CA LEU A 289 9.79 16.28 -27.19
C LEU A 289 10.33 17.65 -26.77
N ILE A 290 9.46 18.56 -26.30
CA ILE A 290 9.88 19.87 -25.78
C ILE A 290 10.85 19.71 -24.60
N ALA A 291 10.58 18.74 -23.72
CA ALA A 291 11.45 18.46 -22.58
C ALA A 291 12.79 17.82 -22.98
N ALA A 292 12.83 17.09 -24.09
CA ALA A 292 14.03 16.52 -24.67
C ALA A 292 14.86 17.56 -25.42
N GLU A 293 14.25 18.51 -26.12
CA GLU A 293 14.97 19.64 -26.74
C GLU A 293 15.64 20.50 -25.67
N ALA A 294 14.94 20.76 -24.55
CA ALA A 294 15.50 21.45 -23.40
C ALA A 294 16.67 20.70 -22.72
N LEU A 295 17.04 19.51 -23.19
CA LEU A 295 18.11 18.66 -22.68
C LEU A 295 19.45 18.89 -23.39
N GLU A 296 19.45 19.40 -24.62
CA GLU A 296 20.67 19.55 -25.43
C GLU A 296 21.73 20.47 -24.79
N GLU A 297 21.30 21.34 -23.86
CA GLU A 297 22.16 22.28 -23.14
C GLU A 297 22.49 21.86 -21.69
N ARG A 298 22.06 20.68 -21.22
CA ARG A 298 22.13 20.33 -19.78
C ARG A 298 23.32 19.46 -19.40
N LYS A 299 23.86 19.73 -18.20
CA LYS A 299 24.88 18.90 -17.52
C LYS A 299 24.31 17.77 -16.66
N HIS A 300 22.99 17.74 -16.41
CA HIS A 300 22.35 16.80 -15.49
C HIS A 300 21.45 15.79 -16.21
N PRO A 301 21.39 14.52 -15.73
CA PRO A 301 20.52 13.51 -16.32
C PRO A 301 19.04 13.88 -16.10
N PHE A 302 18.30 14.02 -17.19
CA PHE A 302 16.87 14.27 -17.18
C PHE A 302 16.15 13.17 -17.96
N THR A 303 15.05 12.67 -17.39
CA THR A 303 14.31 11.54 -17.92
C THR A 303 12.84 11.95 -18.03
N PRO A 304 12.32 12.23 -19.24
CA PRO A 304 10.89 12.37 -19.46
C PRO A 304 10.18 11.06 -19.14
N VAL A 305 9.04 11.12 -18.45
CA VAL A 305 8.15 9.99 -18.23
C VAL A 305 6.83 10.27 -18.93
N ILE A 306 6.38 9.34 -19.76
CA ILE A 306 5.17 9.53 -20.55
C ILE A 306 4.21 8.36 -20.42
N ARG A 307 2.92 8.71 -20.32
CA ARG A 307 1.81 7.78 -20.44
C ARG A 307 1.50 7.56 -21.91
N THR A 308 1.43 6.29 -22.30
CA THR A 308 1.05 5.85 -23.65
C THR A 308 -0.15 4.91 -23.56
N LEU A 309 -0.79 4.67 -24.70
CA LEU A 309 -1.91 3.72 -24.79
C LEU A 309 -1.43 2.32 -25.16
N SER A 310 -0.52 2.17 -26.13
CA SER A 310 -0.06 0.85 -26.61
C SER A 310 1.42 0.58 -26.34
N GLN A 311 1.76 -0.71 -26.25
CA GLN A 311 3.15 -1.15 -26.14
C GLN A 311 3.94 -0.78 -27.40
N LEU A 312 3.37 -0.99 -28.59
CA LEU A 312 4.00 -0.63 -29.87
C LEU A 312 4.36 0.86 -29.96
N PHE A 313 3.48 1.75 -29.51
CA PHE A 313 3.80 3.18 -29.45
C PHE A 313 4.92 3.46 -28.44
N SER A 314 4.92 2.75 -27.32
CA SER A 314 5.97 2.87 -26.29
C SER A 314 7.34 2.45 -26.83
N ASP A 315 7.38 1.38 -27.62
CA ASP A 315 8.59 0.85 -28.25
C ASP A 315 9.11 1.79 -29.35
N ASN A 316 8.20 2.35 -30.16
CA ASN A 316 8.56 3.36 -31.16
C ASN A 316 9.16 4.61 -30.53
N ILE A 317 8.58 5.13 -29.44
CA ILE A 317 9.13 6.30 -28.75
C ILE A 317 10.54 6.02 -28.22
N LYS A 318 10.81 4.81 -27.75
CA LYS A 318 12.15 4.44 -27.28
C LYS A 318 13.21 4.53 -28.39
N ALA A 319 12.84 4.33 -29.65
CA ALA A 319 13.75 4.44 -30.78
C ALA A 319 14.13 5.91 -31.07
N PHE A 320 13.20 6.85 -30.93
CA PHE A 320 13.41 8.27 -31.24
C PHE A 320 13.79 9.12 -30.02
N LEU A 321 13.39 8.71 -28.82
CA LEU A 321 13.65 9.37 -27.54
C LEU A 321 14.17 8.34 -26.51
N PRO A 322 15.40 7.83 -26.65
CA PRO A 322 15.95 6.78 -25.78
C PRO A 322 16.04 7.17 -24.30
N GLN A 323 16.12 8.47 -24.00
CA GLN A 323 16.11 9.05 -22.67
C GLN A 323 14.72 9.06 -22.01
N ALA A 324 13.64 8.94 -22.79
CA ALA A 324 12.28 8.93 -22.28
C ALA A 324 11.88 7.54 -21.77
N ARG A 325 11.05 7.51 -20.72
CA ARG A 325 10.43 6.30 -20.20
C ARG A 325 8.94 6.32 -20.50
N SER A 326 8.52 5.40 -21.36
CA SER A 326 7.12 5.22 -21.73
C SER A 326 6.45 4.09 -20.93
N PHE A 327 5.21 4.34 -20.53
CA PHE A 327 4.37 3.38 -19.81
C PHE A 327 3.00 3.26 -20.49
N SER A 328 2.77 2.10 -21.12
CA SER A 328 1.46 1.77 -21.67
C SER A 328 0.50 1.37 -20.55
N VAL A 329 -0.58 2.13 -20.41
CA VAL A 329 -1.59 1.84 -19.38
C VAL A 329 -2.28 0.51 -19.65
N TYR A 330 -2.61 0.21 -20.91
CA TYR A 330 -3.26 -1.04 -21.26
C TYR A 330 -2.36 -2.26 -21.09
N ALA A 331 -1.07 -2.18 -21.45
CA ALA A 331 -0.14 -3.29 -21.23
C ALA A 331 0.03 -3.60 -19.74
N LEU A 332 0.26 -2.57 -18.91
CA LEU A 332 0.39 -2.74 -17.46
C LEU A 332 -0.89 -3.28 -16.81
N SER A 333 -2.06 -2.83 -17.30
CA SER A 333 -3.34 -3.29 -16.79
C SER A 333 -3.59 -4.73 -17.19
N ALA A 334 -3.28 -5.11 -18.44
CA ALA A 334 -3.43 -6.47 -18.94
C ALA A 334 -2.57 -7.47 -18.14
N GLU A 335 -1.33 -7.12 -17.77
CA GLU A 335 -0.50 -7.98 -16.92
C GLU A 335 -1.09 -8.17 -15.52
N ALA A 336 -1.64 -7.10 -14.92
CA ALA A 336 -2.32 -7.19 -13.63
C ALA A 336 -3.61 -8.02 -13.72
N PHE A 337 -4.41 -7.85 -14.77
CA PHE A 337 -5.63 -8.62 -15.01
C PHE A 337 -5.34 -10.09 -15.31
N ALA A 338 -4.33 -10.38 -16.12
CA ALA A 338 -3.90 -11.75 -16.39
C ALA A 338 -3.39 -12.42 -15.11
N GLY A 339 -2.61 -11.70 -14.30
CA GLY A 339 -2.20 -12.17 -12.98
C GLY A 339 -3.38 -12.49 -12.08
N ALA A 340 -4.39 -11.62 -12.03
CA ALA A 340 -5.61 -11.84 -11.25
C ALA A 340 -6.51 -12.96 -11.81
N ALA A 341 -6.49 -13.17 -13.12
CA ALA A 341 -7.25 -14.23 -13.78
C ALA A 341 -6.71 -15.63 -13.47
N PHE A 342 -5.47 -15.74 -13.01
CA PHE A 342 -4.92 -17.00 -12.46
C PHE A 342 -5.49 -17.34 -11.07
N GLY A 343 -6.44 -16.56 -10.53
CA GLY A 343 -7.04 -16.79 -9.21
C GLY A 343 -6.34 -16.02 -8.09
N GLU A 344 -5.24 -15.34 -8.40
CA GLU A 344 -4.35 -14.78 -7.40
C GLU A 344 -4.60 -13.31 -7.10
N ASN A 345 -4.37 -12.91 -5.85
CA ASN A 345 -4.56 -11.54 -5.44
C ASN A 345 -3.33 -10.68 -5.80
N ILE A 346 -3.47 -9.84 -6.83
CA ILE A 346 -2.41 -8.92 -7.25
C ILE A 346 -2.44 -7.66 -6.38
N LEU A 347 -1.54 -7.61 -5.41
CA LEU A 347 -1.43 -6.51 -4.45
C LEU A 347 -0.85 -5.26 -5.08
N GLY A 348 0.06 -5.40 -6.04
CA GLY A 348 0.70 -4.27 -6.69
C GLY A 348 1.66 -4.69 -7.79
N LEU A 349 2.22 -3.69 -8.45
CA LEU A 349 3.19 -3.89 -9.53
C LEU A 349 4.26 -2.80 -9.50
N PHE A 350 5.46 -3.13 -9.94
CA PHE A 350 6.54 -2.19 -10.16
C PHE A 350 7.41 -2.64 -11.33
N ARG A 351 8.27 -1.76 -11.85
CA ARG A 351 9.24 -2.13 -12.88
C ARG A 351 10.62 -2.40 -12.31
N LEU A 352 11.19 -3.53 -12.69
CA LEU A 352 12.59 -3.87 -12.47
C LEU A 352 13.21 -4.19 -13.84
N ASN A 353 14.35 -3.57 -14.19
CA ASN A 353 15.03 -3.76 -15.47
C ASN A 353 14.10 -3.79 -16.71
N HIS A 354 13.10 -2.91 -16.76
CA HIS A 354 12.11 -2.77 -17.85
C HIS A 354 11.05 -3.87 -17.92
N GLN A 355 11.03 -4.81 -16.99
CA GLN A 355 9.97 -5.80 -16.87
C GLN A 355 9.06 -5.46 -15.69
N THR A 356 7.78 -5.76 -15.86
CA THR A 356 6.80 -5.61 -14.78
C THR A 356 6.93 -6.78 -13.81
N ILE A 357 7.09 -6.44 -12.55
CA ILE A 357 7.08 -7.37 -11.44
C ILE A 357 5.74 -7.21 -10.71
N LEU A 358 5.05 -8.32 -10.52
CA LEU A 358 3.82 -8.44 -9.79
C LEU A 358 4.13 -8.81 -8.34
N ILE A 359 3.42 -8.17 -7.42
CA ILE A 359 3.38 -8.52 -6.00
C ILE A 359 2.10 -9.33 -5.82
N THR A 360 2.25 -10.64 -5.68
CA THR A 360 1.13 -11.58 -5.69
C THR A 360 0.99 -12.26 -4.34
N GLU A 361 -0.22 -12.30 -3.81
CA GLU A 361 -0.61 -13.16 -2.68
C GLU A 361 -1.21 -14.45 -3.26
N TYR A 362 -0.56 -15.56 -2.95
CA TYR A 362 -0.99 -16.93 -3.22
C TYR A 362 -1.63 -17.53 -1.98
N SER A 363 -2.85 -18.06 -2.11
CA SER A 363 -3.48 -18.88 -1.07
C SER A 363 -3.31 -20.34 -1.45
N ILE A 364 -2.64 -21.14 -0.61
CA ILE A 364 -2.33 -22.52 -0.96
C ILE A 364 -3.57 -23.40 -0.71
N GLU A 365 -4.15 -23.93 -1.77
CA GLU A 365 -5.32 -24.79 -1.77
C GLU A 365 -4.99 -26.27 -2.07
N TYR A 366 -5.98 -27.14 -1.91
CA TYR A 366 -5.82 -28.55 -2.25
C TYR A 366 -5.74 -28.73 -3.77
N GLY A 367 -4.67 -29.39 -4.24
CA GLY A 367 -4.44 -29.61 -5.66
C GLY A 367 -3.50 -28.58 -6.29
N ASP A 368 -3.09 -27.55 -5.55
CA ASP A 368 -2.13 -26.55 -6.03
C ASP A 368 -0.77 -27.16 -6.34
N THR A 369 -0.14 -26.65 -7.40
CA THR A 369 1.21 -27.05 -7.83
C THR A 369 2.29 -26.71 -6.80
N LEU A 370 1.99 -25.83 -5.85
CA LEU A 370 2.89 -25.39 -4.79
C LEU A 370 2.83 -26.29 -3.55
N ASN A 371 1.74 -27.02 -3.33
CA ASN A 371 1.51 -27.75 -2.08
C ASN A 371 2.62 -28.78 -1.79
N GLY A 372 3.16 -28.74 -0.57
CA GLY A 372 4.21 -29.64 -0.08
C GLY A 372 5.61 -29.33 -0.58
N LYS A 373 5.80 -28.35 -1.48
CA LYS A 373 7.11 -28.00 -2.03
C LYS A 373 7.92 -27.14 -1.07
N PRO A 374 9.25 -27.32 -1.01
CA PRO A 374 10.13 -26.37 -0.34
C PRO A 374 10.21 -25.06 -1.14
N LEU A 375 10.40 -23.94 -0.45
CA LEU A 375 10.51 -22.62 -1.07
C LEU A 375 11.69 -22.52 -2.04
N ALA A 376 12.75 -23.34 -1.89
CA ALA A 376 13.83 -23.45 -2.86
C ALA A 376 13.31 -23.85 -4.25
N GLU A 377 12.46 -24.88 -4.33
CA GLU A 377 11.85 -25.32 -5.59
C GLU A 377 10.95 -24.23 -6.18
N ILE A 378 10.18 -23.55 -5.35
CA ILE A 378 9.29 -22.49 -5.80
C ILE A 378 10.10 -21.30 -6.34
N SER A 379 11.08 -20.83 -5.56
CA SER A 379 11.91 -19.67 -5.86
C SER A 379 12.73 -19.84 -7.14
N TYR A 380 13.52 -20.92 -7.21
CA TYR A 380 14.45 -21.13 -8.32
C TYR A 380 13.79 -21.85 -9.50
N GLY A 381 12.92 -22.82 -9.20
CA GLY A 381 12.28 -23.69 -10.18
C GLY A 381 11.15 -23.01 -10.97
N TYR A 382 10.35 -22.13 -10.35
CA TYR A 382 9.39 -21.28 -11.08
C TYR A 382 9.94 -19.87 -11.38
N GLY A 383 11.02 -19.47 -10.70
CA GLY A 383 11.72 -18.23 -10.99
C GLY A 383 10.99 -17.02 -10.42
N VAL A 384 10.53 -17.17 -9.17
CA VAL A 384 9.85 -16.15 -8.37
C VAL A 384 10.64 -15.87 -7.09
N VAL A 385 10.25 -14.83 -6.35
CA VAL A 385 10.93 -14.47 -5.10
C VAL A 385 9.92 -14.43 -3.96
N PRO A 386 9.89 -15.46 -3.09
CA PRO A 386 9.14 -15.42 -1.84
C PRO A 386 9.62 -14.28 -0.93
N ILE A 387 8.69 -13.41 -0.50
CA ILE A 387 8.99 -12.27 0.38
C ILE A 387 8.32 -12.39 1.75
N LEU A 388 7.22 -13.11 1.85
CA LEU A 388 6.53 -13.39 3.11
C LEU A 388 5.80 -14.73 2.98
N LEU A 389 5.95 -15.60 3.97
CA LEU A 389 5.13 -16.80 4.13
C LEU A 389 4.34 -16.66 5.42
N ARG A 390 3.03 -16.86 5.36
CA ARG A 390 2.15 -16.93 6.53
C ARG A 390 1.67 -18.36 6.65
N GLN A 391 2.18 -19.08 7.64
CA GLN A 391 1.79 -20.48 7.83
C GLN A 391 0.57 -20.58 8.72
N TYR A 392 -0.41 -21.38 8.30
CA TYR A 392 -1.61 -21.62 9.08
C TYR A 392 -1.29 -22.53 10.27
N GLN A 393 -1.65 -22.09 11.48
CA GLN A 393 -1.50 -22.89 12.69
C GLN A 393 -2.84 -23.48 13.16
N PRO A 394 -2.83 -24.63 13.87
CA PRO A 394 -4.05 -25.30 14.35
C PRO A 394 -4.95 -24.46 15.27
N ASN A 395 -4.42 -23.38 15.87
CA ASN A 395 -5.14 -22.44 16.72
C ASN A 395 -5.85 -21.31 15.93
N SER A 396 -6.00 -21.47 14.61
CA SER A 396 -6.54 -20.45 13.69
C SER A 396 -5.74 -19.14 13.68
N GLN A 397 -4.48 -19.18 14.09
CA GLN A 397 -3.55 -18.06 13.96
C GLN A 397 -2.58 -18.31 12.80
N TYR A 398 -1.98 -17.22 12.31
CA TYR A 398 -0.92 -17.28 11.31
C TYR A 398 0.41 -16.96 11.95
N GLN A 399 1.43 -17.74 11.60
CA GLN A 399 2.81 -17.38 11.90
C GLN A 399 3.45 -16.75 10.67
N ASP A 400 3.91 -15.52 10.81
CA ASP A 400 4.50 -14.75 9.73
C ASP A 400 6.01 -14.95 9.68
N TYR A 401 6.50 -15.39 8.53
CA TYR A 401 7.91 -15.54 8.20
C TYR A 401 8.29 -14.54 7.11
N PRO A 402 8.67 -13.29 7.47
CA PRO A 402 9.18 -12.33 6.51
C PRO A 402 10.54 -12.81 5.98
N MET A 403 10.76 -12.67 4.67
CA MET A 403 11.92 -13.22 3.97
C MET A 403 12.20 -14.67 4.39
N PRO A 404 11.25 -15.58 4.10
CA PRO A 404 11.30 -16.95 4.60
C PRO A 404 12.52 -17.71 4.06
N SER A 405 13.02 -18.65 4.85
CA SER A 405 14.17 -19.47 4.47
C SER A 405 13.80 -20.49 3.41
N ASP A 406 14.69 -20.77 2.46
CA ASP A 406 14.40 -21.61 1.28
C ASP A 406 14.04 -23.08 1.62
N ASP A 407 14.39 -23.54 2.82
CA ASP A 407 14.09 -24.87 3.37
C ASP A 407 12.67 -25.02 3.94
N LEU A 408 11.94 -23.92 4.12
CA LEU A 408 10.55 -23.97 4.56
C LEU A 408 9.67 -24.56 3.46
N ARG A 409 8.65 -25.31 3.86
CA ARG A 409 7.62 -25.87 2.97
C ARG A 409 6.32 -25.09 3.11
N VAL A 410 5.57 -25.08 2.01
CA VAL A 410 4.22 -24.54 1.99
C VAL A 410 3.20 -25.68 2.04
N HIS A 411 2.13 -25.48 2.79
CA HIS A 411 1.06 -26.44 2.98
C HIS A 411 -0.31 -25.79 2.73
N VAL A 412 -1.33 -26.63 2.54
CA VAL A 412 -2.72 -26.17 2.37
C VAL A 412 -3.13 -25.27 3.54
N GLY A 413 -3.70 -24.11 3.23
CA GLY A 413 -4.08 -23.07 4.18
C GLY A 413 -3.02 -21.97 4.38
N ASP A 414 -1.79 -22.19 3.95
CA ASP A 414 -0.75 -21.16 4.00
C ASP A 414 -1.02 -20.04 3.00
N ARG A 415 -0.46 -18.85 3.28
CA ARG A 415 -0.43 -17.74 2.33
C ARG A 415 1.00 -17.36 1.97
N LEU A 416 1.30 -17.35 0.69
CA LEU A 416 2.62 -17.04 0.17
C LEU A 416 2.59 -15.74 -0.63
N TYR A 417 3.39 -14.76 -0.22
CA TYR A 417 3.54 -13.52 -0.97
C TYR A 417 4.83 -13.60 -1.79
N VAL A 418 4.69 -13.46 -3.10
CA VAL A 418 5.79 -13.60 -4.05
C VAL A 418 5.94 -12.36 -4.92
N LEU A 419 7.18 -12.07 -5.29
CA LEU A 419 7.48 -11.23 -6.44
C LEU A 419 7.67 -12.12 -7.65
N SER A 420 6.91 -11.87 -8.71
CA SER A 420 6.98 -12.68 -9.93
C SER A 420 6.88 -11.82 -11.18
N SER A 421 7.32 -12.37 -12.31
CA SER A 421 6.84 -11.89 -13.61
C SER A 421 5.57 -12.66 -13.97
N ILE A 422 4.81 -12.16 -14.96
CA ILE A 422 3.65 -12.88 -15.48
C ILE A 422 4.01 -14.30 -15.97
N ASN A 423 5.22 -14.48 -16.50
CA ASN A 423 5.73 -15.80 -16.90
C ASN A 423 5.98 -16.71 -15.70
N GLY A 424 6.45 -16.15 -14.58
CA GLY A 424 6.63 -16.90 -13.33
C GLY A 424 5.30 -17.41 -12.78
N LEU A 425 4.26 -16.55 -12.74
CA LEU A 425 2.90 -16.95 -12.35
C LEU A 425 2.39 -18.07 -13.27
N ARG A 426 2.46 -17.87 -14.59
CA ARG A 426 1.99 -18.87 -15.57
C ARG A 426 2.67 -20.23 -15.40
N ARG A 427 3.95 -20.26 -15.02
CA ARG A 427 4.68 -21.51 -14.77
C ARG A 427 4.23 -22.20 -13.50
N ILE A 428 3.89 -21.44 -12.46
CA ILE A 428 3.28 -21.98 -11.24
C ILE A 428 1.96 -22.67 -11.62
N GLU A 429 1.08 -21.97 -12.34
CA GLU A 429 -0.23 -22.54 -12.75
C GLU A 429 -0.10 -23.80 -13.58
N ARG A 430 0.92 -23.88 -14.44
CA ARG A 430 1.15 -25.04 -15.31
C ARG A 430 2.01 -26.14 -14.66
N GLY A 431 2.55 -25.91 -13.47
CA GLY A 431 3.53 -26.82 -12.85
C GLY A 431 4.84 -26.95 -13.63
N GLU A 432 5.19 -25.96 -14.46
CA GLU A 432 6.36 -25.97 -15.35
C GLU A 432 7.63 -25.51 -14.61
N MET A 433 8.24 -26.41 -13.86
CA MET A 433 9.45 -26.15 -13.08
C MET A 433 10.74 -26.40 -13.89
N THR A 434 11.74 -25.52 -13.74
CA THR A 434 13.10 -25.78 -14.22
C THR A 434 13.76 -26.79 -13.28
N PRO A 435 14.25 -27.93 -13.76
CA PRO A 435 14.84 -28.95 -12.88
C PRO A 435 16.13 -28.45 -12.22
N PRO A 436 16.42 -28.89 -10.98
CA PRO A 436 17.67 -28.57 -10.30
C PRO A 436 18.87 -29.25 -10.97
N ARG A 437 20.06 -28.71 -10.72
CA ARG A 437 21.31 -29.29 -11.21
C ARG A 437 21.74 -30.47 -10.33
N GLN A 438 22.42 -31.44 -10.93
CA GLN A 438 23.05 -32.54 -10.19
C GLN A 438 24.41 -32.11 -9.63
N TRP A 439 24.64 -32.39 -8.35
CA TRP A 439 25.86 -32.07 -7.61
C TRP A 439 26.44 -33.33 -7.00
N LEU A 440 27.76 -33.40 -6.97
CA LEU A 440 28.53 -34.45 -6.33
C LEU A 440 29.09 -33.92 -5.01
N LEU A 441 28.67 -34.50 -3.90
CA LEU A 441 29.20 -34.23 -2.57
C LEU A 441 30.25 -35.29 -2.23
N GLU A 442 31.48 -34.84 -2.02
CA GLU A 442 32.60 -35.61 -1.51
C GLU A 442 32.88 -35.17 -0.07
N VAL A 443 33.09 -36.14 0.81
CA VAL A 443 33.34 -35.92 2.24
C VAL A 443 34.68 -36.52 2.61
N ASP A 444 35.62 -35.68 3.06
CA ASP A 444 36.98 -36.10 3.43
C ASP A 444 37.00 -36.65 4.88
N ALA A 445 37.81 -37.68 5.14
CA ALA A 445 38.06 -38.22 6.49
C ALA A 445 39.08 -37.34 7.26
N PRO A 446 39.13 -37.39 8.62
CA PRO A 446 38.37 -38.23 9.55
C PRO A 446 37.06 -37.60 10.03
N LEU A 447 36.07 -38.46 10.27
CA LEU A 447 34.70 -38.07 10.60
C LEU A 447 34.36 -38.63 11.99
N SER A 448 34.12 -37.77 12.98
CA SER A 448 33.61 -38.24 14.27
C SER A 448 32.09 -38.48 14.20
N PRO A 449 31.54 -39.41 15.01
CA PRO A 449 30.12 -39.79 14.93
C PRO A 449 29.15 -38.62 15.13
N ASN A 450 29.50 -37.65 15.98
CA ASN A 450 28.69 -36.46 16.23
C ASN A 450 28.64 -35.55 14.99
N MET A 451 29.77 -35.36 14.32
CA MET A 451 29.87 -34.51 13.13
C MET A 451 29.11 -35.13 11.95
N LEU A 452 29.05 -36.46 11.88
CA LEU A 452 28.24 -37.20 10.90
C LEU A 452 26.75 -37.06 11.13
N SER A 453 26.29 -37.11 12.39
CA SER A 453 24.88 -36.89 12.73
C SER A 453 24.46 -35.45 12.42
N GLU A 454 25.29 -34.48 12.77
CA GLU A 454 25.02 -33.06 12.48
C GLU A 454 25.02 -32.77 10.97
N ALA A 455 25.97 -33.34 10.21
CA ALA A 455 25.98 -33.25 8.75
C ALA A 455 24.74 -33.91 8.12
N GLY A 456 24.30 -35.05 8.64
CA GLY A 456 23.08 -35.73 8.20
C GLY A 456 21.81 -34.88 8.40
N ASN A 457 21.69 -34.22 9.55
CA ASN A 457 20.59 -33.28 9.84
C ASN A 457 20.61 -32.08 8.90
N LEU A 458 21.78 -31.49 8.65
CA LEU A 458 21.94 -30.36 7.73
C LEU A 458 21.58 -30.74 6.29
N LEU A 459 22.00 -31.92 5.82
CA LEU A 459 21.60 -32.43 4.51
C LEU A 459 20.10 -32.65 4.41
N ALA A 460 19.49 -33.30 5.40
CA ALA A 460 18.06 -33.55 5.38
C ALA A 460 17.27 -32.23 5.30
N LYS A 461 17.70 -31.23 6.07
CA LYS A 461 17.08 -29.89 6.09
C LYS A 461 17.26 -29.12 4.79
N LEU A 462 18.49 -29.05 4.26
CA LEU A 462 18.83 -28.15 3.16
C LEU A 462 18.73 -28.78 1.78
N ALA A 463 18.86 -30.11 1.66
CA ALA A 463 18.88 -30.82 0.38
C ALA A 463 17.55 -31.51 0.03
N ASN A 464 16.51 -31.34 0.84
CA ASN A 464 15.20 -31.98 0.64
C ASN A 464 15.29 -33.53 0.59
N VAL A 465 16.23 -34.12 1.33
CA VAL A 465 16.44 -35.58 1.42
C VAL A 465 15.83 -36.11 2.72
N GLN A 466 15.22 -37.28 2.69
CA GLN A 466 14.68 -37.91 3.91
C GLN A 466 15.78 -38.19 4.94
N LEU A 467 15.52 -37.89 6.21
CA LEU A 467 16.51 -38.02 7.29
C LEU A 467 17.09 -39.44 7.40
N ASP A 468 16.23 -40.47 7.26
CA ASP A 468 16.66 -41.87 7.32
C ASP A 468 17.55 -42.29 6.15
N GLN A 469 17.38 -41.64 5.00
CA GLN A 469 18.28 -41.82 3.85
C GLN A 469 19.60 -41.13 4.13
N CYS A 470 19.59 -39.89 4.62
CA CYS A 470 20.80 -39.14 5.02
C CYS A 470 21.64 -39.91 6.05
N HIS A 471 21.03 -40.44 7.10
CA HIS A 471 21.76 -41.20 8.13
C HIS A 471 22.35 -42.51 7.62
N ARG A 472 21.66 -43.20 6.70
CA ARG A 472 22.22 -44.39 6.03
C ARG A 472 23.38 -44.05 5.11
N LEU A 473 23.25 -42.96 4.35
CA LEU A 473 24.30 -42.46 3.46
C LEU A 473 25.54 -41.97 4.22
N MET A 474 25.35 -41.37 5.39
CA MET A 474 26.47 -40.93 6.25
C MET A 474 27.28 -42.10 6.81
N LYS A 475 26.66 -43.27 7.00
CA LYS A 475 27.35 -44.48 7.47
C LYS A 475 28.19 -45.17 6.39
N THR A 476 27.96 -44.85 5.11
CA THR A 476 28.67 -45.45 3.98
C THR A 476 29.80 -44.57 3.42
N LEU A 477 30.19 -43.50 4.12
CA LEU A 477 31.33 -42.65 3.73
C LEU A 477 32.67 -43.42 3.79
N PRO A 478 33.66 -43.11 2.90
CA PRO A 478 33.77 -41.94 2.03
C PRO A 478 33.18 -42.25 0.64
N ASN A 479 31.91 -41.91 0.44
CA ASN A 479 31.22 -42.12 -0.82
C ASN A 479 30.79 -40.78 -1.41
N MET A 480 30.90 -40.71 -2.73
CA MET A 480 30.35 -39.63 -3.54
C MET A 480 28.82 -39.68 -3.50
N LEU A 481 28.18 -38.61 -3.03
CA LEU A 481 26.72 -38.49 -3.00
C LEU A 481 26.23 -37.57 -4.11
N GLN A 482 25.32 -38.05 -4.95
CA GLN A 482 24.65 -37.23 -5.95
C GLN A 482 23.42 -36.55 -5.35
N LEU A 483 23.34 -35.22 -5.49
CA LEU A 483 22.28 -34.38 -4.95
C LEU A 483 21.70 -33.48 -6.05
N ALA A 484 20.38 -33.40 -6.12
CA ALA A 484 19.68 -32.53 -7.05
C ALA A 484 19.35 -31.18 -6.36
N LEU A 485 20.18 -30.15 -6.59
CA LEU A 485 20.08 -28.86 -5.89
C LEU A 485 20.17 -27.68 -6.85
N TYR A 486 19.44 -26.61 -6.52
CA TYR A 486 19.64 -25.30 -7.15
C TYR A 486 20.94 -24.66 -6.64
N ASP A 487 21.57 -23.78 -7.42
CA ASP A 487 22.93 -23.29 -7.11
C ASP A 487 23.03 -22.55 -5.77
N TYR A 488 22.00 -21.79 -5.38
CA TYR A 488 22.01 -21.12 -4.09
C TYR A 488 21.81 -22.10 -2.92
N GLN A 489 20.96 -23.11 -3.12
CA GLN A 489 20.75 -24.19 -2.16
C GLN A 489 22.04 -25.00 -1.95
N ALA A 490 22.72 -25.36 -3.04
CA ALA A 490 24.03 -26.02 -3.04
C ALA A 490 25.10 -25.17 -2.34
N TYR A 491 25.14 -23.87 -2.61
CA TYR A 491 26.07 -22.95 -1.95
C TYR A 491 25.85 -22.84 -0.44
N ARG A 492 24.59 -22.69 -0.02
CA ARG A 492 24.23 -22.61 1.40
C ARG A 492 24.55 -23.92 2.12
N LEU A 493 24.22 -25.05 1.49
CA LEU A 493 24.58 -26.37 1.98
C LEU A 493 26.10 -26.49 2.17
N MET A 494 26.88 -26.10 1.16
CA MET A 494 28.34 -26.11 1.23
C MET A 494 28.87 -25.23 2.37
N GLN A 495 28.31 -24.04 2.58
CA GLN A 495 28.76 -23.14 3.66
C GLN A 495 28.49 -23.70 5.05
N GLU A 496 27.30 -24.26 5.27
CA GLU A 496 26.93 -24.83 6.57
C GLU A 496 27.68 -26.12 6.85
N LEU A 497 27.79 -27.02 5.85
CA LEU A 497 28.53 -28.27 6.01
C LEU A 497 30.03 -28.05 6.21
N LYS A 498 30.68 -27.07 5.55
CA LYS A 498 32.11 -26.77 5.75
C LYS A 498 32.47 -26.37 7.19
N ARG A 499 31.49 -25.93 8.00
CA ARG A 499 31.71 -25.62 9.42
C ARG A 499 31.82 -26.89 10.28
N VAL A 500 31.22 -27.97 9.80
CA VAL A 500 31.12 -29.24 10.51
C VAL A 500 32.14 -30.23 9.91
N VAL A 501 32.18 -30.40 8.60
CA VAL A 501 32.96 -31.44 7.93
C VAL A 501 33.77 -30.89 6.76
N PRO A 502 35.03 -31.35 6.53
CA PRO A 502 35.74 -31.05 5.29
C PRO A 502 35.02 -31.69 4.11
N ILE A 503 34.40 -30.85 3.27
CA ILE A 503 33.59 -31.27 2.13
C ILE A 503 33.98 -30.56 0.84
N ARG A 504 33.79 -31.26 -0.29
CA ARG A 504 33.83 -30.70 -1.64
C ARG A 504 32.49 -30.96 -2.31
N LEU A 505 31.86 -29.90 -2.82
CA LEU A 505 30.66 -30.00 -3.61
C LEU A 505 30.99 -29.53 -5.03
N SER A 506 30.96 -30.45 -5.99
CA SER A 506 31.25 -30.15 -7.39
C SER A 506 30.01 -30.39 -8.26
N PRO A 507 29.69 -29.50 -9.21
CA PRO A 507 28.56 -29.75 -10.08
C PRO A 507 28.90 -30.86 -11.09
N LEU A 508 27.98 -31.78 -11.33
CA LEU A 508 28.11 -32.73 -12.43
C LEU A 508 27.98 -31.96 -13.76
N ARG A 509 28.86 -32.30 -14.72
CA ARG A 509 28.91 -31.66 -16.04
C ARG A 509 27.78 -32.11 -16.93
#